data_AF-Q5XVR8-F1
#
_entry.id   AF-Q5XVR8-F1
#
_cell.length_a   1.000
_cell.length_b   1.000
_cell.length_c   1.000
_cell.angle_alpha   90.00
_cell.angle_beta   90.00
_cell.angle_gamma   90.00
#
_symmetry.space_group_name_H-M   'P 1'
#
loop_
_entity.id
_entity.type
_entity.pdbx_description
1 polymer ?
#
loop_
_entity_poly.entity_id
_entity_poly.type
_entity_poly.pdbx_seq_one_letter_code
_entity_poly.pdbx_strand_id
1 'polypeptide(L)' 'ECNPMAFIMEQTGGKATTGSQNILDIQPTNIHQRVPVVLGSPDDVQEYISIYKKHNK' A
#
# COMPACT_ATOMS: atom_id res chain seq x y z
N GLU A 1 -12.06 -0.04 -2.89
CA GLU A 1 -11.92 0.77 -1.66
C GLU A 1 -10.52 1.36 -1.49
N CYS A 2 -9.46 0.62 -1.80
CA CYS A 2 -8.07 1.01 -1.52
C CYS A 2 -7.55 2.18 -2.40
N ASN A 3 -7.89 2.22 -3.69
CA ASN A 3 -7.34 3.22 -4.62
C ASN A 3 -7.68 4.68 -4.25
N PRO A 4 -8.92 5.04 -3.87
CA PRO A 4 -9.22 6.40 -3.42
C PRO A 4 -8.40 6.86 -2.21
N MET A 5 -8.25 5.99 -1.21
CA MET A 5 -7.47 6.32 0.00
C MET A 5 -5.97 6.41 -0.29
N ALA A 6 -5.45 5.51 -1.13
CA ALA A 6 -4.05 5.54 -1.57
C ALA A 6 -3.73 6.83 -2.35
N PHE A 7 -4.64 7.26 -3.24
CA PHE A 7 -4.48 8.50 -3.98
C PHE A 7 -4.37 9.71 -3.06
N ILE A 8 -5.28 9.85 -2.09
CA ILE A 8 -5.22 10.94 -1.10
C ILE A 8 -3.90 10.88 -0.32
N MET A 9 -3.52 9.70 0.15
CA MET A 9 -2.32 9.52 0.96
C MET A 9 -1.05 9.96 0.21
N GLU A 10 -0.90 9.54 -1.05
CA GLU A 10 0.25 9.93 -1.88
C GLU A 10 0.28 11.43 -2.18
N GLN A 11 -0.89 12.06 -2.42
CA GLN A 11 -0.95 13.52 -2.60
C GLN A 11 -0.54 14.30 -1.35
N THR A 12 -0.67 13.70 -0.16
CA THR A 12 -0.23 14.31 1.11
C THR A 12 1.22 13.99 1.48
N GLY A 13 1.96 13.28 0.63
CA GLY A 13 3.33 12.85 0.90
C GLY A 13 3.44 11.61 1.80
N GLY A 14 2.31 10.97 2.10
CA GLY A 14 2.26 9.66 2.75
C GLY A 14 2.56 8.52 1.78
N LYS A 15 2.48 7.28 2.28
CA LYS A 15 2.63 6.07 1.47
C LYS A 15 1.44 5.14 1.61
N ALA A 16 1.19 4.35 0.57
CA ALA A 16 0.13 3.36 0.54
C ALA A 16 0.58 2.09 -0.22
N THR A 17 0.67 0.96 0.48
CA THR A 17 1.21 -0.31 -0.04
C THR A 17 0.35 -1.51 0.37
N THR A 18 0.46 -2.59 -0.40
CA THR A 18 -0.01 -3.93 -0.02
C THR A 18 0.99 -4.70 0.83
N GLY A 19 2.20 -4.14 1.03
CA GLY A 19 3.37 -4.80 1.59
C GLY A 19 4.39 -5.22 0.52
N SER A 20 3.91 -5.65 -0.66
CA SER A 20 4.76 -6.05 -1.79
C SER A 20 4.85 -4.99 -2.89
N GLN A 21 3.76 -4.29 -3.18
CA GLN A 21 3.67 -3.25 -4.22
C GLN A 21 2.81 -2.07 -3.76
N ASN A 22 2.99 -0.89 -4.37
CA ASN A 22 2.13 0.26 -4.10
C ASN A 22 0.70 -0.01 -4.55
N ILE A 23 -0.27 0.62 -3.89
CA ILE A 23 -1.68 0.38 -4.18
C ILE A 23 -2.09 0.97 -5.54
N LEU A 24 -1.54 2.13 -5.93
CA LEU A 24 -1.89 2.76 -7.20
C LEU A 24 -1.30 2.06 -8.42
N ASP A 25 -0.26 1.25 -8.24
CA ASP A 25 0.38 0.47 -9.30
C ASP A 25 -0.37 -0.85 -9.61
N ILE A 26 -1.38 -1.20 -8.82
CA ILE A 26 -2.14 -2.45 -8.98
C ILE A 26 -3.10 -2.31 -10.15
N GLN A 27 -2.92 -3.14 -11.18
CA GLN A 27 -3.94 -3.35 -12.20
C GLN A 27 -5.01 -4.32 -11.69
N PRO A 28 -6.26 -3.88 -11.47
CA PRO A 28 -7.32 -4.76 -10.96
C PRO A 28 -7.79 -5.73 -12.04
N THR A 29 -8.07 -6.98 -11.65
CA THR A 29 -8.63 -8.03 -12.51
C THR A 29 -10.14 -8.21 -12.32
N ASN A 30 -10.72 -7.61 -11.27
CA ASN A 30 -12.14 -7.67 -10.96
C ASN A 30 -12.61 -6.38 -10.24
N ILE A 31 -13.86 -5.95 -10.46
CA ILE A 31 -14.48 -4.78 -9.82
C ILE A 31 -14.60 -4.88 -8.29
N HIS A 32 -14.64 -6.11 -7.74
CA HIS A 32 -14.70 -6.37 -6.30
C HIS A 32 -13.39 -6.94 -5.75
N GLN A 33 -12.28 -6.80 -6.47
CA GLN A 33 -10.97 -7.23 -6.00
C GLN A 33 -10.62 -6.57 -4.67
N ARG A 34 -10.20 -7.40 -3.71
CA ARG A 34 -9.67 -6.95 -2.42
C ARG A 34 -8.16 -7.15 -2.39
N VAL A 35 -7.46 -6.24 -1.74
CA VAL A 35 -6.02 -6.32 -1.49
C VAL A 35 -5.72 -5.90 -0.06
N PRO A 36 -4.64 -6.41 0.56
CA PRO A 36 -4.14 -5.87 1.81
C PRO A 36 -3.83 -4.38 1.67
N VAL A 37 -4.02 -3.61 2.75
CA VAL A 37 -3.75 -2.17 2.77
C VAL A 37 -2.92 -1.83 3.99
N VAL A 38 -1.81 -1.13 3.74
CA VAL A 38 -1.03 -0.40 4.74
C VAL A 38 -0.81 1.00 4.19
N LEU A 39 -1.23 2.01 4.93
CA LEU A 39 -1.08 3.41 4.54
C LEU A 39 -0.84 4.29 5.77
N GLY A 40 -0.14 5.40 5.59
CA GLY A 40 0.19 6.33 6.67
C GLY A 40 1.48 7.10 6.43
N SER A 41 2.13 7.50 7.53
CA SER A 41 3.41 8.20 7.53
C SER A 41 4.44 7.41 6.72
N PRO A 42 5.27 8.08 5.90
CA PRO A 42 6.21 7.40 5.02
C PRO A 42 7.26 6.56 5.78
N ASP A 43 7.62 6.96 7.00
CA ASP A 43 8.59 6.26 7.85
C ASP A 43 7.98 4.99 8.45
N ASP A 44 6.78 5.07 9.04
CA ASP A 44 6.06 3.92 9.60
C ASP A 44 5.75 2.86 8.54
N VAL A 45 5.31 3.29 7.35
CA VAL A 45 5.04 2.39 6.23
C VAL A 45 6.34 1.74 5.73
N GLN A 46 7.45 2.47 5.74
CA GLN A 46 8.75 1.92 5.35
C GLN A 46 9.25 0.87 6.35
N GLU A 47 9.08 1.13 7.65
CA GLU A 47 9.37 0.16 8.71
C GLU A 47 8.54 -1.11 8.50
N TYR A 48 7.23 -0.98 8.28
CA TYR A 48 6.37 -2.12 7.95
C TYR A 48 6.87 -2.92 6.73
N ILE A 49 7.21 -2.23 5.64
CA ILE A 49 7.74 -2.89 4.42
C ILE A 49 9.04 -3.64 4.73
N SER A 50 9.91 -3.10 5.59
CA SER A 50 11.16 -3.76 5.97
C SER A 50 10.93 -5.07 6.73
N ILE A 51 9.97 -5.08 7.66
CA ILE A 51 9.56 -6.26 8.43
C ILE A 51 8.91 -7.27 7.49
N TYR A 52 7.99 -6.81 6.63
CA TYR A 52 7.32 -7.64 5.64
C TYR A 52 8.35 -8.36 4.75
N LYS A 53 9.34 -7.65 4.20
CA LYS A 53 10.41 -8.24 3.38
C LYS A 53 11.30 -9.22 4.14
N LYS A 54 11.52 -9.02 5.44
CA LYS A 54 12.32 -9.91 6.27
C LYS A 54 11.65 -11.26 6.51
N HIS A 55 10.32 -11.27 6.66
CA HIS A 55 9.56 -12.45 7.06
C HIS A 55 8.79 -13.14 5.94
N ASN A 56 8.64 -12.50 4.78
CA ASN A 56 7.86 -13.02 3.65
C ASN A 56 8.76 -13.51 2.50
N LYS A 57 9.86 -14.18 2.87
CA LYS A 57 10.83 -14.81 1.97
C LYS A 57 10.65 -16.32 1.95
#